data_AF-A0A949KRF8-F1
#
_entry.id   AF-A0A949KRF8-F1
#
_cell.length_a   1.000
_cell.length_b   1.000
_cell.length_c   1.000
_cell.angle_alpha   90.00
_cell.angle_beta   90.00
_cell.angle_gamma   90.00
#
_symmetry.space_group_name_H-M   'P 1'
#
loop_
_entity.id
_entity.type
_entity.pdbx_description
1 polymer ?
#
loop_
_entity_poly.entity_id
_entity_poly.type
_entity_poly.pdbx_seq_one_letter_code
_entity_poly.pdbx_strand_id
1 'polypeptide(L)'
;MPKEQKVGCARPTGGVVGEAPPADSGEKTAPAKQEVKPMVQVGKKAPDFTAPCYYQGKFASVQLSEYLGKWVVLCFYPGDFTFV
;
A
#
# COMPACT_ATOMS: atom_id res chain seq x y z
N MET A 1 -2.28 -9.25 -11.69
CA MET A 1 -2.64 -8.40 -12.85
C MET A 1 -3.76 -7.52 -12.33
N PRO A 2 -3.69 -6.20 -12.51
CA PRO A 2 -4.59 -5.29 -11.82
C PRO A 2 -6.05 -5.55 -12.20
N LYS A 3 -6.93 -5.59 -11.20
CA LYS A 3 -8.36 -5.91 -11.36
C LYS A 3 -9.15 -4.65 -11.66
N GLU A 4 -10.04 -4.67 -12.65
CA GLU A 4 -10.89 -3.53 -13.01
C GLU A 4 -11.87 -3.20 -11.85
N GLN A 5 -11.96 -1.93 -11.44
CA GLN A 5 -12.87 -1.46 -10.38
C GLN A 5 -13.56 -0.14 -10.75
N LYS A 6 -14.78 0.07 -10.26
CA LYS A 6 -15.53 1.33 -10.42
C LYS A 6 -14.85 2.45 -9.64
N VAL A 7 -14.65 3.57 -10.33
CA VAL A 7 -13.82 4.72 -9.93
C VAL A 7 -14.29 5.35 -8.62
N GLY A 8 -13.36 5.58 -7.68
CA GLY A 8 -13.58 6.35 -6.46
C GLY A 8 -12.26 6.67 -5.76
N CYS A 9 -12.16 7.83 -5.12
CA CYS A 9 -10.99 8.27 -4.36
C CYS A 9 -10.85 7.47 -3.04
N ALA A 10 -10.61 6.17 -3.13
CA ALA A 10 -10.39 5.32 -1.98
C ALA A 10 -8.95 5.50 -1.47
N ARG A 11 -8.80 5.72 -0.16
CA ARG A 11 -7.50 5.70 0.50
C ARG A 11 -6.93 4.27 0.46
N PRO A 12 -5.64 4.09 0.20
CA PRO A 12 -5.04 2.76 0.21
C PRO A 12 -5.14 2.15 1.61
N THR A 13 -5.53 0.88 1.68
CA THR A 13 -5.52 0.09 2.92
C THR A 13 -4.19 -0.67 3.01
N GLY A 14 -3.62 -0.73 4.22
CA GLY A 14 -2.33 -1.36 4.49
C GLY A 14 -2.45 -2.63 5.35
N GLY A 15 -1.56 -3.59 5.11
CA GLY A 15 -1.37 -4.84 5.87
C GLY A 15 0.04 -5.38 5.65
N VAL A 16 0.40 -6.56 6.15
CA VAL A 16 1.68 -7.23 5.79
C VAL A 16 1.42 -8.34 4.77
N VAL A 17 2.28 -8.50 3.76
CA VAL A 17 2.03 -9.47 2.68
C VAL A 17 2.10 -10.90 3.22
N GLY A 18 0.99 -11.64 3.10
CA GLY A 18 0.91 -13.06 3.42
C GLY A 18 0.60 -13.40 4.89
N GLU A 19 0.04 -12.46 5.65
CA GLU A 19 -0.53 -12.70 6.99
C GLU A 19 -2.03 -12.36 6.98
N ALA A 20 -2.85 -13.09 7.74
CA ALA A 20 -4.26 -12.77 7.90
C ALA A 20 -4.41 -11.48 8.74
N PRO A 21 -5.38 -10.59 8.44
CA PRO A 21 -5.59 -9.40 9.25
C PRO A 21 -5.94 -9.81 10.68
N PRO A 22 -5.32 -9.20 11.72
CA PRO A 22 -5.75 -9.40 13.09
C PRO A 22 -7.17 -8.85 13.26
N ALA A 23 -8.02 -9.58 14.00
CA ALA A 23 -9.36 -9.16 14.35
C ALA A 23 -9.31 -7.91 15.23
N ASP A 24 -10.07 -6.89 14.84
CA ASP A 24 -10.14 -5.58 15.49
C ASP A 24 -10.95 -5.69 16.80
N SER A 25 -10.28 -5.54 17.95
CA SER A 25 -10.92 -5.26 19.24
C SER A 25 -10.31 -3.97 19.77
N GLY A 26 -11.10 -2.90 19.76
CA GLY A 26 -10.63 -1.55 20.04
C GLY A 26 -10.28 -1.27 21.49
N GLU A 27 -9.40 -0.29 21.69
CA GLU A 27 -9.40 0.58 22.87
C GLU A 27 -8.61 1.88 22.59
N LYS A 28 -9.14 3.03 23.04
CA LYS A 28 -8.51 4.36 22.96
C LYS A 28 -7.60 4.57 24.16
N THR A 29 -6.31 4.91 23.98
CA THR A 29 -5.51 5.56 25.03
C THR A 29 -4.39 6.46 24.45
N ALA A 30 -4.44 7.77 24.82
CA ALA A 30 -3.42 8.82 24.97
C ALA A 30 -2.26 9.05 23.94
N PRO A 31 -1.79 10.31 23.73
CA PRO A 31 -0.76 10.61 22.75
C PRO A 31 0.62 10.23 23.28
N ALA A 32 1.09 9.04 22.92
CA ALA A 32 2.47 8.64 23.12
C ALA A 32 3.36 9.37 22.10
N LYS A 33 4.43 10.01 22.61
CA LYS A 33 5.56 10.57 21.86
C LYS A 33 5.92 9.61 20.72
N GLN A 34 5.58 10.00 19.49
CA GLN A 34 5.61 9.11 18.34
C GLN A 34 7.07 8.95 17.90
N GLU A 35 7.78 8.01 18.54
CA GLU A 35 9.02 7.48 18.00
C GLU A 35 8.70 6.93 16.61
N VAL A 36 9.31 7.52 15.59
CA VAL A 36 9.18 7.06 14.21
C VAL A 36 9.92 5.73 14.11
N LYS A 37 9.26 4.64 14.50
CA LYS A 37 9.72 3.29 14.18
C LYS A 37 9.76 3.21 12.66
N PRO A 38 10.90 2.91 12.02
CA PRO A 38 10.96 2.80 10.58
C PRO A 38 10.04 1.65 10.15
N MET A 39 8.94 2.00 9.47
CA MET A 39 7.91 1.06 9.03
C MET A 39 8.38 0.09 7.93
N VAL A 40 9.50 0.40 7.26
CA VAL A 40 10.08 -0.40 6.18
C VAL A 40 11.52 -0.74 6.55
N GLN A 41 11.85 -2.04 6.55
CA GLN A 41 13.17 -2.55 6.90
C GLN A 41 13.71 -3.45 5.79
N VAL A 42 14.98 -3.26 5.42
CA VAL A 42 15.67 -4.09 4.41
C VAL A 42 15.75 -5.53 4.91
N GLY A 43 15.50 -6.49 4.01
CA GLY A 43 15.52 -7.93 4.32
C GLY A 43 14.27 -8.44 5.05
N LYS A 44 13.33 -7.56 5.42
CA LYS A 44 11.99 -7.95 5.89
C LYS A 44 11.00 -7.96 4.74
N LYS A 45 9.87 -8.65 4.92
CA LYS A 45 8.77 -8.62 3.96
C LYS A 45 8.26 -7.18 3.82
N ALA A 46 8.02 -6.76 2.58
CA ALA A 46 7.40 -5.46 2.32
C ALA A 46 5.96 -5.44 2.88
N PRO A 47 5.50 -4.31 3.43
CA PRO A 47 4.09 -4.11 3.77
C PRO A 47 3.21 -4.29 2.53
N ASP A 48 2.11 -5.04 2.66
CA ASP A 48 1.09 -5.12 1.62
C ASP A 48 0.30 -3.82 1.57
N PHE A 49 -0.10 -3.48 0.36
CA PHE A 49 -1.00 -2.38 0.14
C PHE A 49 -1.92 -2.70 -1.02
N THR A 50 -3.12 -2.15 -0.97
CA THR A 50 -4.03 -2.11 -2.11
C THR A 50 -4.27 -0.65 -2.46
N ALA A 51 -4.08 -0.27 -3.72
CA ALA A 51 -4.25 1.10 -4.19
C ALA A 51 -4.96 1.14 -5.56
N PRO A 52 -5.79 2.17 -5.81
CA PRO A 52 -6.25 2.44 -7.16
C PRO A 52 -5.08 2.82 -8.06
N CYS A 53 -5.08 2.36 -9.31
CA CYS A 53 -4.06 2.68 -10.30
C CYS A 53 -4.68 2.92 -11.68
N TYR A 54 -3.90 3.55 -12.56
CA TYR A 54 -4.22 3.65 -13.97
C TYR A 54 -3.26 2.76 -14.76
N TYR A 55 -3.80 1.79 -15.50
CA TYR A 55 -3.01 0.81 -16.26
C TYR A 55 -3.64 0.57 -17.63
N GLN A 56 -2.84 0.70 -18.69
CA GLN A 56 -3.27 0.46 -20.09
C GLN A 56 -4.58 1.17 -20.47
N GLY A 57 -4.71 2.45 -20.11
CA GLY A 57 -5.89 3.24 -20.47
C GLY A 57 -7.08 3.09 -19.52
N LYS A 58 -6.98 2.28 -18.45
CA LYS A 58 -8.09 1.92 -17.57
C LYS A 58 -7.78 2.16 -16.11
N PHE A 59 -8.81 2.48 -15.34
CA PHE A 59 -8.74 2.47 -13.88
C PHE A 59 -8.87 1.04 -13.37
N ALA A 60 -7.95 0.66 -12.49
CA ALA A 60 -7.90 -0.65 -11.88
C ALA A 60 -7.41 -0.55 -10.44
N SER A 61 -7.32 -1.68 -9.76
CA SER A 61 -6.78 -1.81 -8.42
C SER A 61 -5.57 -2.71 -8.45
N VAL A 62 -4.50 -2.26 -7.78
CA VAL A 62 -3.25 -3.00 -7.66
C VAL A 62 -3.04 -3.37 -6.21
N GLN A 63 -2.66 -4.64 -5.98
CA GLN A 63 -2.25 -5.14 -4.68
C GLN A 63 -0.83 -5.72 -4.79
N LEU A 64 0.04 -5.41 -3.82
CA LEU A 64 1.44 -5.85 -3.86
C LEU A 64 1.56 -7.38 -3.80
N SER A 65 0.71 -8.04 -3.02
CA SER A 65 0.68 -9.51 -2.91
C SER A 65 0.44 -10.24 -4.23
N GLU A 66 -0.18 -9.61 -5.24
CA GLU A 66 -0.38 -10.22 -6.58
C GLU A 66 0.92 -10.38 -7.38
N TYR A 67 2.02 -9.76 -6.94
CA TYR A 67 3.32 -9.81 -7.60
C TYR A 67 4.33 -10.72 -6.89
N LEU A 68 3.90 -11.50 -5.88
CA LEU A 68 4.75 -12.51 -5.24
C LEU A 68 5.37 -13.46 -6.28
N GLY A 69 6.66 -13.76 -6.11
CA GLY A 69 7.43 -14.58 -7.06
C GLY A 69 8.01 -13.83 -8.26
N LYS A 70 7.77 -12.52 -8.37
CA LYS A 70 8.38 -11.64 -9.38
C LYS A 70 9.22 -10.57 -8.69
N TRP A 71 10.27 -10.09 -9.37
CA TRP A 71 10.97 -8.89 -8.94
C TRP A 71 10.09 -7.66 -9.19
N VAL A 72 9.97 -6.81 -8.18
CA VAL A 72 9.15 -5.58 -8.22
C VAL A 72 10.01 -4.41 -7.79
N VAL A 73 9.94 -3.32 -8.55
CA VAL A 73 10.52 -2.02 -8.20
C VAL A 73 9.37 -1.06 -7.92
N LEU A 74 9.33 -0.48 -6.71
CA LEU A 74 8.33 0.51 -6.31
C LEU A 74 9.00 1.87 -6.15
N CYS A 75 8.53 2.86 -6.91
CA CYS A 75 9.05 4.22 -6.89
C CYS A 75 7.97 5.19 -6.38
N PHE A 76 8.35 6.07 -5.45
CA PHE A 76 7.53 7.20 -5.03
C PHE A 76 8.10 8.47 -5.65
N TYR A 77 7.22 9.34 -6.13
CA TYR A 77 7.60 10.64 -6.68
C TYR A 77 6.68 11.75 -6.11
N PRO A 78 7.12 13.02 -6.08
CA PRO A 78 6.44 14.06 -5.30
C PRO A 78 5.06 14.47 -5.82
N GLY A 79 4.85 14.46 -7.14
CA GLY A 79 3.58 14.83 -7.74
C GLY A 79 3.61 14.85 -9.26
N ASP A 80 2.43 14.84 -9.88
CA ASP A 80 2.25 14.99 -11.32
C ASP A 80 2.36 16.47 -11.73
N PHE A 81 2.82 16.72 -12.97
CA PHE A 81 2.92 18.06 -13.56
C PHE A 81 3.73 19.08 -12.74
N THR A 82 4.76 18.61 -12.03
CA THR A 82 5.71 19.48 -11.33
C THR A 82 6.84 19.94 -12.27
N PHE A 83 7.60 20.95 -11.85
CA PHE A 83 8.78 21.42 -12.57
C PHE A 83 9.92 20.37 -12.53
N VAL A 84 10.70 20.31 -13.60
CA VAL A 84 11.98 19.59 -13.70
C VAL A 84 13.15 20.56 -13.62
#